data_AF-A0AAE3G9L5-F1
#
_entry.id   AF-A0AAE3G9L5-F1
#
_cell.length_a   1.000
_cell.length_b   1.000
_cell.length_c   1.000
_cell.angle_alpha   90.00
_cell.angle_beta   90.00
_cell.angle_gamma   90.00
#
_symmetry.space_group_name_H-M   'P 1'
#
loop_
_entity.id
_entity.type
_entity.pdbx_description
1 polymer ?
#
loop_
_entity_poly.entity_id
_entity_poly.type
_entity_poly.pdbx_seq_one_letter_code
_entity_poly.pdbx_strand_id
1 'polypeptide(L)'
;MSGASPSYLVKRSCLHNVRVTSSVPFPTADIPEGLVLPRTMMEISDFVPYEQVVVTKIGGDNWVNRMYTFVLPGDSDEVEARGSVAHLLGVGDVCCAISRTTLNQRQYEAHVADASEAALLDVRFYPERDVVNDYDAAKIVVETGGRARRVDALPPEVVDRRRELPRTLLSNLLANLEIQEVERRGCIEMSAELPVEYMRRAGFCVNQSIFVYNASRGGTSAESYVVPSLTKRTVGISGALSAVADVGDKVSEAAYVNSTELVVPTVCNLLNEPVLSA
;
A
#
# COMPACT_ATOMS: atom_id res chain seq x y z
N MET A 1 -21.87 -25.77 8.40
CA MET A 1 -20.82 -25.06 7.62
C MET A 1 -21.45 -23.79 7.09
N SER A 2 -21.19 -22.64 7.70
CA SER A 2 -21.62 -21.35 7.14
C SER A 2 -20.78 -21.12 5.88
N GLY A 3 -21.38 -21.25 4.71
CA GLY A 3 -20.71 -20.94 3.45
C GLY A 3 -20.33 -19.48 3.46
N ALA A 4 -19.04 -19.18 3.60
CA ALA A 4 -18.55 -17.84 3.38
C ALA A 4 -18.95 -17.45 1.95
N SER A 5 -19.69 -16.35 1.82
CA SER A 5 -20.04 -15.85 0.50
C SER A 5 -18.74 -15.49 -0.23
N PRO A 6 -18.61 -15.83 -1.52
CA PRO A 6 -17.40 -15.53 -2.28
C PRO A 6 -17.15 -14.02 -2.28
N SER A 7 -15.87 -13.66 -2.29
CA SER A 7 -15.38 -12.29 -2.34
C SER A 7 -14.59 -12.10 -3.63
N TYR A 8 -14.94 -11.07 -4.40
CA TYR A 8 -14.35 -10.79 -5.71
C TYR A 8 -13.53 -9.50 -5.64
N LEU A 9 -12.24 -9.58 -5.99
CA LEU A 9 -11.35 -8.42 -5.98
C LEU A 9 -11.44 -7.67 -7.30
N VAL A 10 -11.71 -6.37 -7.26
CA VAL A 10 -11.78 -5.50 -8.45
C VAL A 10 -11.01 -4.20 -8.23
N LYS A 11 -10.64 -3.51 -9.32
CA LYS A 11 -10.14 -2.13 -9.28
C LYS A 11 -11.17 -1.27 -8.57
N ARG A 12 -10.73 -0.42 -7.64
CA ARG A 12 -11.58 0.62 -7.02
C ARG A 12 -11.29 1.98 -7.64
N SER A 13 -10.03 2.39 -7.62
CA SER A 13 -9.56 3.63 -8.23
C SER A 13 -8.17 3.41 -8.82
N CYS A 14 -7.87 4.14 -9.89
CA CYS A 14 -6.53 4.17 -10.46
C CYS A 14 -6.11 5.60 -10.77
N LEU A 15 -4.90 5.91 -10.35
CA LEU A 15 -4.20 7.14 -10.60
C LEU A 15 -3.10 6.84 -11.62
N HIS A 16 -3.20 7.41 -12.82
CA HIS A 16 -2.34 7.09 -13.96
C HIS A 16 -1.35 8.20 -14.26
N ASN A 17 -0.14 7.79 -14.62
CA ASN A 17 0.93 8.63 -15.16
C ASN A 17 1.32 9.81 -14.26
N VAL A 18 1.34 9.58 -12.96
CA VAL A 18 1.82 10.57 -12.00
C VAL A 18 3.33 10.61 -12.02
N ARG A 19 3.91 11.80 -12.08
CA ARG A 19 5.35 12.01 -11.99
C ARG A 19 5.75 12.18 -10.53
N VAL A 20 6.74 11.40 -10.12
CA VAL A 20 7.36 11.52 -8.79
C VAL A 20 8.24 12.76 -8.76
N THR A 21 8.04 13.61 -7.76
CA THR A 21 8.79 14.88 -7.62
C THR A 21 9.75 14.84 -6.45
N SER A 22 9.56 13.91 -5.51
CA SER A 22 10.46 13.69 -4.37
C SER A 22 10.64 12.19 -4.13
N SER A 23 11.85 11.78 -3.75
CA SER A 23 12.17 10.38 -3.49
C SER A 23 13.13 10.30 -2.30
N VAL A 24 12.68 9.67 -1.22
CA VAL A 24 13.37 9.66 0.07
C VAL A 24 13.50 8.20 0.54
N PRO A 25 14.61 7.51 0.22
CA PRO A 25 14.82 6.11 0.60
C PRO A 25 14.99 5.88 2.11
N PHE A 26 15.51 6.87 2.83
CA PHE A 26 15.77 6.80 4.28
C PHE A 26 15.08 7.96 5.02
N PRO A 27 13.74 8.00 5.03
CA PRO A 27 13.01 9.11 5.63
C PRO A 27 13.06 9.03 7.16
N THR A 28 13.12 10.20 7.80
CA THR A 28 13.05 10.34 9.27
C THR A 28 11.64 10.61 9.77
N ALA A 29 10.64 10.55 8.89
CA ALA A 29 9.23 10.76 9.25
C ALA A 29 8.71 9.63 10.16
N ASP A 30 7.67 9.92 10.95
CA ASP A 30 7.04 8.93 11.82
C ASP A 30 6.54 7.72 11.04
N ILE A 31 6.02 7.95 9.82
CA ILE A 31 5.66 6.91 8.85
C ILE A 31 6.70 6.94 7.71
N PRO A 32 7.69 6.04 7.71
CA PRO A 32 8.83 6.07 6.79
C PRO A 32 8.59 5.30 5.49
N GLU A 33 7.36 4.86 5.22
CA GLU A 33 6.99 4.08 4.03
C GLU A 33 5.80 4.73 3.32
N GLY A 34 5.59 4.37 2.06
CA GLY A 34 4.39 4.76 1.32
C GLY A 34 4.64 5.75 0.19
N LEU A 35 3.55 6.07 -0.51
CA LEU A 35 3.49 7.12 -1.50
C LEU A 35 2.72 8.31 -0.94
N VAL A 36 3.40 9.42 -0.72
CA VAL A 36 2.77 10.66 -0.26
C VAL A 36 2.22 11.38 -1.47
N LEU A 37 0.94 11.73 -1.41
CA LEU A 37 0.23 12.38 -2.50
C LEU A 37 -0.33 13.72 -2.02
N PRO A 38 -0.35 14.75 -2.89
CA PRO A 38 -1.07 15.98 -2.58
C PRO A 38 -2.54 15.67 -2.28
N ARG A 39 -3.15 16.39 -1.32
CA ARG A 39 -4.55 16.15 -0.90
C ARG A 39 -5.51 16.22 -2.08
N THR A 40 -5.34 17.19 -2.97
CA THR A 40 -6.15 17.32 -4.20
C THR A 40 -6.04 16.08 -5.09
N MET A 41 -4.85 15.47 -5.18
CA MET A 41 -4.67 14.23 -5.96
C MET A 41 -5.43 13.07 -5.33
N MET A 42 -5.37 12.94 -4.00
CA MET A 42 -6.13 11.92 -3.28
C MET A 42 -7.64 12.13 -3.41
N GLU A 43 -8.10 13.38 -3.35
CA GLU A 43 -9.51 13.74 -3.48
C GLU A 43 -10.07 13.36 -4.86
N ILE A 44 -9.40 13.77 -5.95
CA ILE A 44 -9.89 13.45 -7.31
C ILE A 44 -9.82 11.97 -7.65
N SER A 45 -8.97 11.20 -6.96
CA SER A 45 -8.88 9.75 -7.11
C SER A 45 -9.72 8.98 -6.08
N ASP A 46 -10.42 9.65 -5.15
CA ASP A 46 -11.07 9.02 -4.01
C ASP A 46 -10.15 8.00 -3.29
N PHE A 47 -8.88 8.37 -3.11
CA PHE A 47 -7.98 7.68 -2.20
C PHE A 47 -8.13 8.25 -0.81
N VAL A 48 -8.10 7.38 0.21
CA VAL A 48 -8.08 7.80 1.60
C VAL A 48 -6.71 7.54 2.24
N PRO A 49 -6.35 8.27 3.32
CA PRO A 49 -5.13 7.98 4.05
C PRO A 49 -5.03 6.50 4.41
N TYR A 50 -3.82 5.95 4.24
CA TYR A 50 -3.48 4.57 4.57
C TYR A 50 -4.12 3.50 3.66
N GLU A 51 -4.79 3.90 2.59
CA GLU A 51 -5.32 2.96 1.61
C GLU A 51 -4.20 2.22 0.89
N GLN A 52 -4.29 0.90 0.86
CA GLN A 52 -3.35 0.06 0.14
C GLN A 52 -3.49 0.30 -1.36
N VAL A 53 -2.34 0.47 -2.01
CA VAL A 53 -2.25 0.62 -3.46
C VAL A 53 -1.19 -0.31 -4.01
N VAL A 54 -1.40 -0.75 -5.25
CA VAL A 54 -0.33 -1.29 -6.08
C VAL A 54 0.28 -0.13 -6.85
N VAL A 55 1.53 0.16 -6.60
CA VAL A 55 2.31 1.15 -7.35
C VAL A 55 3.07 0.44 -8.45
N THR A 56 3.02 0.98 -9.66
CA THR A 56 3.72 0.42 -10.84
C THR A 56 4.51 1.52 -11.53
N LYS A 57 5.82 1.32 -11.69
CA LYS A 57 6.71 2.16 -12.50
C LYS A 57 6.43 1.95 -13.99
N ILE A 58 6.22 3.05 -14.71
CA ILE A 58 6.00 3.07 -16.15
C ILE A 58 7.34 3.25 -16.86
N GLY A 59 7.52 2.53 -17.97
CA GLY A 59 8.76 2.60 -18.76
C GLY A 59 9.96 1.87 -18.15
N GLY A 60 9.73 1.01 -17.14
CA GLY A 60 10.77 0.13 -16.60
C GLY A 60 11.18 -0.97 -17.59
N ASP A 61 12.42 -1.41 -17.49
CA ASP A 61 13.05 -2.49 -18.28
C ASP A 61 13.05 -3.85 -17.55
N ASN A 62 12.57 -3.88 -16.30
CA ASN A 62 12.51 -5.06 -15.46
C ASN A 62 11.06 -5.54 -15.25
N TRP A 63 10.87 -6.86 -15.12
CA TRP A 63 9.59 -7.49 -14.75
C TRP A 63 9.14 -7.10 -13.33
N VAL A 64 10.11 -6.75 -12.46
CA VAL A 64 9.86 -6.18 -11.13
C VAL A 64 9.67 -4.67 -11.26
N ASN A 65 8.51 -4.26 -11.73
CA ASN A 65 8.14 -2.85 -11.88
C ASN A 65 6.98 -2.43 -10.99
N ARG A 66 6.60 -3.25 -10.00
CA ARG A 66 5.43 -3.04 -9.16
C ARG A 66 5.65 -3.49 -7.73
N MET A 67 5.00 -2.83 -6.79
CA MET A 67 4.93 -3.25 -5.39
C MET A 67 3.61 -2.84 -4.74
N TYR A 68 3.23 -3.56 -3.69
CA TYR A 68 2.18 -3.13 -2.78
C TYR A 68 2.76 -2.11 -1.80
N THR A 69 1.98 -1.09 -1.49
CA THR A 69 2.29 -0.08 -0.48
C THR A 69 1.00 0.61 -0.07
N PHE A 70 1.06 1.79 0.52
CA PHE A 70 -0.09 2.59 0.89
C PHE A 70 0.13 4.07 0.60
N VAL A 71 -0.96 4.83 0.51
CA VAL A 71 -0.90 6.27 0.26
C VAL A 71 -1.01 7.09 1.55
N LEU A 72 -0.32 8.22 1.58
CA LEU A 72 -0.35 9.19 2.68
C LEU A 72 -0.73 10.57 2.15
N PRO A 73 -1.48 11.38 2.91
CA PRO A 73 -1.69 12.78 2.55
C PRO A 73 -0.41 13.59 2.75
N GLY A 74 -0.02 14.34 1.72
CA GLY A 74 1.03 15.36 1.78
C GLY A 74 0.47 16.76 2.01
N ASP A 75 1.29 17.64 2.57
CA ASP A 75 0.94 19.06 2.78
C ASP A 75 1.49 19.97 1.66
N SER A 76 2.24 19.41 0.71
CA SER A 76 2.74 20.09 -0.49
C SER A 76 2.12 19.51 -1.76
N ASP A 77 2.40 20.14 -2.90
CA ASP A 77 2.05 19.63 -4.23
C ASP A 77 3.01 18.53 -4.72
N GLU A 78 3.90 18.04 -3.85
CA GLU A 78 4.86 17.00 -4.21
C GLU A 78 4.22 15.60 -4.15
N VAL A 79 4.64 14.77 -5.10
CA VAL A 79 4.47 13.33 -5.05
C VAL A 79 5.78 12.73 -4.54
N GLU A 80 5.77 12.27 -3.29
CA GLU A 80 6.94 11.76 -2.60
C GLU A 80 6.89 10.23 -2.45
N ALA A 81 7.90 9.53 -2.96
CA ALA A 81 8.11 8.12 -2.68
C ALA A 81 8.97 7.99 -1.40
N ARG A 82 8.49 7.25 -0.39
CA ARG A 82 9.19 7.01 0.89
C ARG A 82 9.62 5.56 1.05
N GLY A 83 10.79 5.37 1.67
CA GLY A 83 11.27 4.06 2.10
C GLY A 83 11.46 3.10 0.94
N SER A 84 10.88 1.92 1.05
CA SER A 84 10.95 0.86 0.03
C SER A 84 10.46 1.30 -1.36
N VAL A 85 9.47 2.21 -1.43
CA VAL A 85 8.92 2.76 -2.68
C VAL A 85 9.92 3.67 -3.38
N ALA A 86 10.76 4.39 -2.65
CA ALA A 86 11.77 5.29 -3.19
C ALA A 86 12.89 4.55 -3.94
N HIS A 87 13.13 3.27 -3.60
CA HIS A 87 14.04 2.41 -4.35
C HIS A 87 13.43 1.91 -5.67
N LEU A 88 12.10 1.90 -5.79
CA LEU A 88 11.39 1.62 -7.04
C LEU A 88 11.26 2.88 -7.90
N LEU A 89 10.98 4.03 -7.27
CA LEU A 89 10.63 5.29 -7.92
C LEU A 89 11.59 6.43 -7.53
N GLY A 90 12.37 6.88 -8.50
CA GLY A 90 13.18 8.09 -8.42
C GLY A 90 12.43 9.34 -8.87
N VAL A 91 13.03 10.51 -8.61
CA VAL A 91 12.51 11.79 -9.12
C VAL A 91 12.46 11.77 -10.66
N GLY A 92 11.33 12.18 -11.22
CA GLY A 92 11.08 12.19 -12.66
C GLY A 92 10.45 10.90 -13.19
N ASP A 93 10.50 9.80 -12.44
CA ASP A 93 9.81 8.56 -12.82
C ASP A 93 8.29 8.80 -12.90
N VAL A 94 7.66 8.08 -13.82
CA VAL A 94 6.21 8.06 -13.99
C VAL A 94 5.67 6.78 -13.40
N CYS A 95 4.63 6.86 -12.59
CA CYS A 95 3.99 5.70 -11.97
C CYS A 95 2.46 5.72 -12.09
N CYS A 96 1.87 4.54 -11.94
CA CYS A 96 0.45 4.39 -11.64
C CYS A 96 0.26 3.84 -10.22
N ALA A 97 -0.81 4.26 -9.55
CA ALA A 97 -1.25 3.71 -8.27
C ALA A 97 -2.68 3.17 -8.41
N ILE A 98 -2.89 1.91 -8.04
CA ILE A 98 -4.19 1.23 -8.15
C ILE A 98 -4.65 0.80 -6.77
N SER A 99 -5.79 1.31 -6.30
CA SER A 99 -6.48 0.74 -5.15
C SER A 99 -7.52 -0.28 -5.58
N ARG A 100 -7.83 -1.20 -4.66
CA ARG A 100 -8.76 -2.32 -4.91
C ARG A 100 -9.85 -2.36 -3.85
N THR A 101 -10.96 -2.98 -4.20
CA THR A 101 -12.08 -3.27 -3.31
C THR A 101 -12.49 -4.72 -3.50
N THR A 102 -13.13 -5.28 -2.48
CA THR A 102 -13.82 -6.56 -2.60
C THR A 102 -15.32 -6.34 -2.83
N LEU A 103 -15.92 -7.19 -3.66
CA LEU A 103 -17.35 -7.27 -3.89
C LEU A 103 -17.88 -8.55 -3.27
N ASN A 104 -19.04 -8.47 -2.60
CA ASN A 104 -19.80 -9.68 -2.27
C ASN A 104 -20.51 -10.24 -3.51
N GLN A 105 -21.11 -11.42 -3.40
CA GLN A 105 -21.79 -12.09 -4.51
C GLN A 105 -22.84 -11.19 -5.23
N ARG A 106 -23.69 -10.50 -4.47
CA ARG A 106 -24.72 -9.60 -5.03
C ARG A 106 -24.10 -8.43 -5.79
N GLN A 107 -23.06 -7.80 -5.23
CA GLN A 107 -22.35 -6.70 -5.86
C GLN A 107 -21.61 -7.16 -7.12
N TYR A 108 -21.01 -8.35 -7.11
CA TYR A 108 -20.37 -8.94 -8.27
C TYR A 108 -21.36 -9.22 -9.40
N GLU A 109 -22.52 -9.82 -9.09
CA GLU A 109 -23.60 -10.06 -10.06
C GLU A 109 -24.08 -8.75 -10.71
N ALA A 110 -24.27 -7.69 -9.91
CA ALA A 110 -24.59 -6.37 -10.44
C ALA A 110 -23.46 -5.79 -11.31
N HIS A 111 -22.19 -6.01 -10.93
CA HIS A 111 -21.04 -5.53 -11.68
C HIS A 111 -20.94 -6.18 -13.07
N VAL A 112 -21.07 -7.52 -13.16
CA VAL A 112 -20.99 -8.23 -14.45
C VAL A 112 -22.23 -8.04 -15.32
N ALA A 113 -23.38 -7.69 -14.73
CA ALA A 113 -24.61 -7.37 -15.45
C ALA A 113 -24.71 -5.89 -15.85
N ASP A 114 -23.63 -5.11 -15.71
CA ASP A 114 -23.59 -3.67 -15.98
C ASP A 114 -24.65 -2.86 -15.19
N ALA A 115 -25.03 -3.36 -14.01
CA ALA A 115 -26.03 -2.78 -13.11
C ALA A 115 -25.43 -2.26 -11.80
N SER A 116 -24.09 -2.28 -11.63
CA SER A 116 -23.43 -1.76 -10.44
C SER A 116 -23.65 -0.26 -10.28
N GLU A 117 -24.12 0.15 -9.10
CA GLU A 117 -24.28 1.56 -8.74
C GLU A 117 -22.96 2.21 -8.30
N ALA A 118 -22.02 1.41 -7.79
CA ALA A 118 -20.74 1.91 -7.34
C ALA A 118 -19.76 2.01 -8.51
N ALA A 119 -19.36 3.24 -8.83
CA ALA A 119 -18.48 3.52 -9.95
C ALA A 119 -17.03 3.13 -9.65
N LEU A 120 -16.29 2.74 -10.70
CA LEU A 120 -14.82 2.69 -10.67
C LEU A 120 -14.25 4.02 -11.19
N LEU A 121 -13.05 4.37 -10.75
CA LEU A 121 -12.41 5.64 -11.13
C LEU A 121 -11.09 5.43 -11.85
N ASP A 122 -10.84 6.25 -12.86
CA ASP A 122 -9.51 6.45 -13.45
C ASP A 122 -9.22 7.95 -13.54
N VAL A 123 -8.15 8.37 -12.87
CA VAL A 123 -7.58 9.72 -12.96
C VAL A 123 -6.32 9.64 -13.81
N ARG A 124 -6.22 10.44 -14.87
CA ARG A 124 -5.12 10.36 -15.82
C ARG A 124 -4.39 11.68 -15.96
N PHE A 125 -3.11 11.68 -15.65
CA PHE A 125 -2.19 12.79 -15.91
C PHE A 125 -1.45 12.59 -17.24
N TYR A 126 -0.87 13.68 -17.74
CA TYR A 126 -0.18 13.75 -19.03
C TYR A 126 1.26 14.24 -18.83
N PRO A 127 2.20 13.32 -18.55
CA PRO A 127 3.56 13.66 -18.13
C PRO A 127 4.42 14.29 -19.25
N GLU A 128 3.98 14.20 -20.49
CA GLU A 128 4.66 14.79 -21.66
C GLU A 128 4.61 16.33 -21.69
N ARG A 129 3.85 16.95 -20.76
CA ARG A 129 3.64 18.40 -20.69
C ARG A 129 4.69 19.08 -19.82
N ASP A 130 4.86 20.39 -20.03
CA ASP A 130 5.80 21.24 -19.28
C ASP A 130 5.45 21.37 -17.79
N VAL A 131 4.16 21.21 -17.45
CA VAL A 131 3.66 21.29 -16.07
C VAL A 131 3.58 19.88 -15.48
N VAL A 132 4.30 19.68 -14.38
CA VAL A 132 4.33 18.42 -13.64
C VAL A 132 2.99 18.21 -12.93
N ASN A 133 2.38 17.03 -13.11
CA ASN A 133 1.11 16.65 -12.49
C ASN A 133 0.00 17.71 -12.68
N ASP A 134 -0.12 18.24 -13.90
CA ASP A 134 -1.09 19.26 -14.29
C ASP A 134 -2.55 18.82 -14.04
N TYR A 135 -3.17 19.37 -13.01
CA TYR A 135 -4.55 19.10 -12.61
C TYR A 135 -5.58 19.64 -13.62
N ASP A 136 -5.31 20.75 -14.30
CA ASP A 136 -6.21 21.32 -15.30
C ASP A 136 -6.26 20.44 -16.56
N ALA A 137 -5.17 19.73 -16.84
CA ALA A 137 -5.09 18.74 -17.89
C ALA A 137 -5.60 17.35 -17.50
N ALA A 138 -5.71 17.07 -16.20
CA ALA A 138 -6.05 15.75 -15.71
C ALA A 138 -7.44 15.33 -16.22
N LYS A 139 -7.59 14.04 -16.54
CA LYS A 139 -8.89 13.46 -16.90
C LYS A 139 -9.38 12.56 -15.81
N ILE A 140 -10.53 12.90 -15.24
CA ILE A 140 -11.25 12.05 -14.31
C ILE A 140 -12.32 11.29 -15.10
N VAL A 141 -12.23 9.97 -15.08
CA VAL A 141 -13.18 9.07 -15.74
C VAL A 141 -13.91 8.27 -14.67
N VAL A 142 -15.24 8.33 -14.73
CA VAL A 142 -16.16 7.57 -13.89
C VAL A 142 -16.72 6.43 -14.73
N GLU A 143 -16.47 5.20 -14.30
CA GLU A 143 -16.93 3.98 -14.97
C GLU A 143 -18.06 3.34 -14.17
N THR A 144 -19.23 3.18 -14.79
CA THR A 144 -20.43 2.61 -14.13
C THR A 144 -21.24 1.84 -15.15
N GLY A 145 -21.57 0.58 -14.85
CA GLY A 145 -22.39 -0.27 -15.72
C GLY A 145 -21.91 -0.34 -17.17
N GLY A 146 -20.63 -0.66 -17.38
CA GLY A 146 -20.01 -0.74 -18.72
C GLY A 146 -19.86 0.59 -19.46
N ARG A 147 -20.29 1.72 -18.87
CA ARG A 147 -20.18 3.06 -19.46
C ARG A 147 -19.09 3.87 -18.77
N ALA A 148 -18.29 4.56 -19.58
CA ALA A 148 -17.32 5.53 -19.10
C ALA A 148 -17.78 6.95 -19.42
N ARG A 149 -17.71 7.85 -18.44
CA ARG A 149 -17.93 9.28 -18.66
C ARG A 149 -16.77 10.09 -18.08
N ARG A 150 -16.37 11.13 -18.82
CA ARG A 150 -15.45 12.14 -18.29
C ARG A 150 -16.21 13.11 -17.40
N VAL A 151 -15.59 13.51 -16.30
CA VAL A 151 -16.07 14.56 -15.41
C VAL A 151 -14.96 15.55 -15.12
N ASP A 152 -15.31 16.78 -14.79
CA ASP A 152 -14.35 17.81 -14.37
C ASP A 152 -13.99 17.67 -12.89
N ALA A 153 -14.93 17.18 -12.07
CA ALA A 153 -14.73 16.84 -10.67
C ALA A 153 -15.57 15.61 -10.30
N LEU A 154 -15.17 14.89 -9.25
CA LEU A 154 -15.95 13.76 -8.74
C LEU A 154 -17.27 14.25 -8.15
N PRO A 155 -18.43 13.77 -8.67
CA PRO A 155 -19.71 14.14 -8.08
C PRO A 155 -19.87 13.55 -6.67
N PRO A 156 -20.39 14.30 -5.68
CA PRO A 156 -20.52 13.82 -4.30
C PRO A 156 -21.28 12.50 -4.19
N GLU A 157 -22.33 12.30 -5.00
CA GLU A 157 -23.12 11.08 -5.01
C GLU A 157 -22.31 9.85 -5.43
N VAL A 158 -21.30 10.02 -6.28
CA VAL A 158 -20.38 8.93 -6.67
C VAL A 158 -19.52 8.54 -5.48
N VAL A 159 -18.97 9.52 -4.76
CA VAL A 159 -18.15 9.29 -3.57
C VAL A 159 -18.97 8.63 -2.46
N ASP A 160 -20.19 9.10 -2.22
CA ASP A 160 -21.08 8.56 -1.20
C ASP A 160 -21.45 7.10 -1.46
N ARG A 161 -21.82 6.74 -2.70
CA ARG A 161 -22.09 5.34 -3.07
C ARG A 161 -20.89 4.43 -2.90
N ARG A 162 -19.69 4.96 -3.16
CA ARG A 162 -18.45 4.22 -2.99
C ARG A 162 -18.07 3.98 -1.53
N ARG A 163 -18.71 4.62 -0.54
CA ARG A 163 -18.49 4.32 0.90
C ARG A 163 -18.99 2.93 1.30
N GLU A 164 -19.92 2.36 0.55
CA GLU A 164 -20.42 1.00 0.75
C GLU A 164 -19.42 -0.08 0.28
N LEU A 165 -18.43 0.32 -0.52
CA LEU A 165 -17.37 -0.56 -0.98
C LEU A 165 -16.22 -0.56 0.04
N PRO A 166 -15.80 -1.73 0.55
CA PRO A 166 -14.70 -1.82 1.49
C PRO A 166 -13.38 -1.35 0.88
N ARG A 167 -12.49 -0.82 1.71
CA ARG A 167 -11.11 -0.47 1.38
C ARG A 167 -10.17 -1.36 2.15
N THR A 168 -9.04 -1.70 1.54
CA THR A 168 -7.92 -2.32 2.25
C THR A 168 -7.08 -1.19 2.85
N LEU A 169 -7.11 -1.04 4.17
CA LEU A 169 -6.46 0.03 4.91
C LEU A 169 -5.34 -0.52 5.80
N LEU A 170 -4.23 0.21 5.92
CA LEU A 170 -3.18 -0.11 6.89
C LEU A 170 -3.80 -0.13 8.30
N SER A 171 -3.57 -1.22 9.03
CA SER A 171 -3.98 -1.33 10.42
C SER A 171 -2.81 -1.19 11.37
N ASN A 172 -1.64 -1.70 10.97
CA ASN A 172 -0.46 -1.76 11.82
C ASN A 172 0.79 -1.56 10.96
N LEU A 173 1.76 -0.82 11.49
CA LEU A 173 3.07 -0.64 10.87
C LEU A 173 4.16 -0.75 11.95
N LEU A 174 5.07 -1.69 11.79
CA LEU A 174 6.33 -1.75 12.54
C LEU A 174 7.46 -1.38 11.59
N ALA A 175 8.07 -0.21 11.77
CA ALA A 175 9.07 0.32 10.85
C ALA A 175 10.48 0.37 11.46
N ASN A 176 11.49 0.43 10.58
CA ASN A 176 12.90 0.50 10.93
C ASN A 176 13.42 -0.68 11.75
N LEU A 177 12.87 -1.85 11.48
CA LEU A 177 13.25 -3.11 12.10
C LEU A 177 14.56 -3.62 11.48
N GLU A 178 15.60 -3.83 12.29
CA GLU A 178 16.85 -4.41 11.81
C GLU A 178 16.77 -5.93 11.81
N ILE A 179 17.05 -6.56 10.67
CA ILE A 179 17.13 -8.01 10.57
C ILE A 179 18.38 -8.51 11.31
N GLN A 180 18.18 -9.37 12.29
CA GLN A 180 19.26 -9.95 13.11
C GLN A 180 19.59 -11.38 12.69
N GLU A 181 18.63 -12.07 12.08
CA GLU A 181 18.77 -13.46 11.67
C GLU A 181 18.06 -13.75 10.35
N VAL A 182 18.68 -14.59 9.52
CA VAL A 182 18.10 -15.06 8.26
C VAL A 182 18.26 -16.57 8.15
N GLU A 183 17.15 -17.31 8.22
CA GLU A 183 17.15 -18.76 8.05
C GLU A 183 16.82 -19.14 6.60
N ARG A 184 17.85 -19.54 5.84
CA ARG A 184 17.72 -19.89 4.41
C ARG A 184 17.50 -21.38 4.14
N ARG A 185 17.68 -22.25 5.14
CA ARG A 185 17.69 -23.71 4.96
C ARG A 185 16.41 -24.32 5.50
N GLY A 186 15.61 -24.92 4.61
CA GLY A 186 14.37 -25.60 4.97
C GLY A 186 13.17 -24.64 4.86
N CYS A 187 12.29 -24.91 3.90
CA CYS A 187 11.06 -24.15 3.66
C CYS A 187 9.93 -24.60 4.61
N ILE A 188 10.23 -24.83 5.88
CA ILE A 188 9.20 -25.31 6.82
C ILE A 188 8.30 -24.13 7.23
N GLU A 189 8.87 -22.93 7.33
CA GLU A 189 8.17 -21.71 7.73
C GLU A 189 8.58 -20.55 6.80
N MET A 190 7.60 -19.74 6.36
CA MET A 190 7.82 -18.53 5.55
C MET A 190 7.34 -17.32 6.34
N SER A 191 7.95 -17.08 7.50
CA SER A 191 7.47 -16.16 8.52
C SER A 191 8.45 -15.02 8.77
N ALA A 192 7.89 -13.90 9.23
CA ALA A 192 8.63 -12.88 9.97
C ALA A 192 8.59 -13.22 11.46
N GLU A 193 9.76 -13.42 12.07
CA GLU A 193 9.91 -13.75 13.47
C GLU A 193 10.20 -12.49 14.28
N LEU A 194 9.30 -12.13 15.18
CA LEU A 194 9.42 -10.91 15.98
C LEU A 194 9.44 -11.18 17.48
N PRO A 195 10.25 -10.45 18.27
CA PRO A 195 10.05 -10.40 19.72
C PRO A 195 8.61 -10.03 20.04
N VAL A 196 8.00 -10.72 21.03
CA VAL A 196 6.58 -10.54 21.40
C VAL A 196 6.27 -9.08 21.75
N GLU A 197 7.26 -8.37 22.25
CA GLU A 197 7.19 -7.00 22.73
C GLU A 197 7.06 -6.03 21.56
N TYR A 198 7.73 -6.32 20.43
CA TYR A 198 7.54 -5.55 19.19
C TYR A 198 6.16 -5.84 18.60
N MET A 199 5.73 -7.10 18.58
CA MET A 199 4.39 -7.45 18.12
C MET A 199 3.31 -6.71 18.92
N ARG A 200 3.42 -6.71 20.25
CA ARG A 200 2.47 -6.00 21.14
C ARG A 200 2.47 -4.50 20.91
N ARG A 201 3.65 -3.88 20.75
CA ARG A 201 3.77 -2.44 20.49
C ARG A 201 3.19 -2.04 19.14
N ALA A 202 3.46 -2.82 18.10
CA ALA A 202 2.90 -2.61 16.78
C ALA A 202 1.41 -3.00 16.70
N GLY A 203 0.88 -3.72 17.70
CA GLY A 203 -0.49 -4.22 17.72
C GLY A 203 -0.72 -5.44 16.81
N PHE A 204 0.33 -6.17 16.45
CA PHE A 204 0.21 -7.39 15.65
C PHE A 204 -0.33 -8.56 16.46
N CYS A 205 -1.17 -9.37 15.83
CA CYS A 205 -1.56 -10.67 16.36
C CYS A 205 -0.72 -11.80 15.74
N VAL A 206 -0.61 -12.92 16.45
CA VAL A 206 0.15 -14.09 15.98
C VAL A 206 -0.51 -14.64 14.72
N ASN A 207 0.30 -14.97 13.71
CA ASN A 207 -0.11 -15.44 12.38
C ASN A 207 -0.89 -14.41 11.55
N GLN A 208 -0.78 -13.11 11.87
CA GLN A 208 -1.37 -12.06 11.04
C GLN A 208 -0.61 -11.98 9.70
N SER A 209 -1.36 -11.91 8.60
CA SER A 209 -0.75 -11.61 7.29
C SER A 209 -0.20 -10.19 7.26
N ILE A 210 0.99 -10.04 6.69
CA ILE A 210 1.72 -8.79 6.59
C ILE A 210 2.37 -8.64 5.21
N PHE A 211 2.66 -7.40 4.85
CA PHE A 211 3.62 -7.06 3.83
C PHE A 211 4.94 -6.65 4.47
N VAL A 212 6.03 -7.19 3.98
CA VAL A 212 7.40 -6.83 4.35
C VAL A 212 7.99 -5.92 3.27
N TYR A 213 8.41 -4.74 3.70
CA TYR A 213 9.04 -3.71 2.91
C TYR A 213 10.52 -3.63 3.29
N ASN A 214 11.43 -3.89 2.35
CA ASN A 214 12.85 -3.71 2.64
C ASN A 214 13.23 -2.23 2.41
N ALA A 215 13.39 -1.45 3.48
CA ALA A 215 13.78 -0.05 3.39
C ALA A 215 15.26 0.15 3.02
N SER A 216 16.12 -0.85 3.21
CA SER A 216 17.55 -0.78 2.85
C SER A 216 17.83 -0.88 1.35
N ARG A 217 17.09 -1.72 0.63
CA ARG A 217 17.32 -1.99 -0.81
C ARG A 217 16.06 -1.95 -1.68
N GLY A 218 14.88 -1.97 -1.06
CA GLY A 218 13.56 -1.79 -1.66
C GLY A 218 13.25 -2.54 -2.94
N GLY A 219 12.45 -1.91 -3.80
CA GLY A 219 12.09 -2.43 -5.13
C GLY A 219 11.03 -3.53 -5.16
N THR A 220 10.69 -4.13 -4.01
CA THR A 220 9.62 -5.15 -3.88
C THR A 220 8.96 -5.11 -2.51
N SER A 221 7.71 -5.56 -2.46
CA SER A 221 6.99 -5.92 -1.25
C SER A 221 6.75 -7.42 -1.25
N ALA A 222 6.93 -8.10 -0.12
CA ALA A 222 6.62 -9.52 0.00
C ALA A 222 5.51 -9.77 1.00
N GLU A 223 4.56 -10.63 0.64
CA GLU A 223 3.52 -11.08 1.56
C GLU A 223 4.06 -12.24 2.42
N SER A 224 3.79 -12.19 3.72
CA SER A 224 4.16 -13.20 4.70
C SER A 224 3.20 -13.12 5.90
N TYR A 225 3.58 -13.71 7.03
CA TYR A 225 2.85 -13.62 8.28
C TYR A 225 3.85 -13.52 9.44
N VAL A 226 3.42 -12.85 10.52
CA VAL A 226 4.24 -12.67 11.71
C VAL A 226 4.06 -13.83 12.71
N VAL A 227 5.16 -14.29 13.29
CA VAL A 227 5.18 -15.24 14.40
C VAL A 227 6.08 -14.72 15.54
N PRO A 228 5.81 -15.12 16.80
CA PRO A 228 6.65 -14.70 17.91
C PRO A 228 7.99 -15.46 17.93
N SER A 229 9.09 -14.71 18.05
CA SER A 229 10.42 -15.24 18.35
C SER A 229 10.52 -15.61 19.84
N LEU A 230 10.02 -16.81 20.19
CA LEU A 230 9.89 -17.24 21.59
C LEU A 230 11.22 -17.61 22.25
N THR A 231 12.17 -18.16 21.49
CA THR A 231 13.42 -18.74 22.02
C THR A 231 14.59 -17.77 21.88
N LYS A 232 14.77 -17.18 20.70
CA LYS A 232 15.93 -16.34 20.38
C LYS A 232 15.69 -14.87 20.73
N ARG A 233 14.44 -14.43 20.76
CA ARG A 233 14.04 -13.01 20.91
C ARG A 233 14.75 -12.11 19.89
N THR A 234 15.00 -12.65 18.71
CA THR A 234 15.63 -11.96 17.59
C THR A 234 14.56 -11.51 16.60
N VAL A 235 14.91 -10.48 15.83
CA VAL A 235 14.22 -10.20 14.56
C VAL A 235 14.77 -11.14 13.50
N GLY A 236 13.92 -12.05 13.04
CA GLY A 236 14.28 -13.06 12.05
C GLY A 236 13.39 -13.04 10.83
N ILE A 237 13.93 -13.49 9.71
CA ILE A 237 13.13 -13.89 8.54
C ILE A 237 13.55 -15.29 8.08
N SER A 238 12.57 -16.10 7.67
CA SER A 238 12.79 -17.51 7.34
C SER A 238 12.19 -17.89 5.98
N GLY A 239 12.63 -19.03 5.45
CA GLY A 239 12.08 -19.63 4.24
C GLY A 239 12.21 -18.73 3.01
N ALA A 240 11.17 -18.62 2.18
CA ALA A 240 11.20 -17.80 0.98
C ALA A 240 11.32 -16.29 1.28
N LEU A 241 10.92 -15.84 2.47
CA LEU A 241 11.07 -14.46 2.89
C LEU A 241 12.55 -14.05 3.03
N SER A 242 13.46 -15.01 3.21
CA SER A 242 14.91 -14.78 3.23
C SER A 242 15.48 -14.20 1.93
N ALA A 243 14.72 -14.22 0.82
CA ALA A 243 15.11 -13.53 -0.41
C ALA A 243 14.91 -12.00 -0.33
N VAL A 244 14.10 -11.52 0.63
CA VAL A 244 13.66 -10.12 0.71
C VAL A 244 14.65 -9.25 1.45
N ALA A 245 15.29 -9.75 2.51
CA ALA A 245 16.28 -9.00 3.29
C ALA A 245 17.47 -9.87 3.73
N ASP A 246 18.57 -9.22 4.09
CA ASP A 246 19.74 -9.82 4.72
C ASP A 246 19.96 -9.30 6.15
N VAL A 247 20.82 -9.97 6.93
CA VAL A 247 21.22 -9.47 8.26
C VAL A 247 21.77 -8.05 8.13
N GLY A 248 21.26 -7.14 8.98
CA GLY A 248 21.57 -5.71 8.98
C GLY A 248 20.66 -4.85 8.11
N ASP A 249 19.84 -5.44 7.22
CA ASP A 249 18.83 -4.66 6.49
C ASP A 249 17.77 -4.11 7.44
N LYS A 250 17.26 -2.92 7.10
CA LYS A 250 16.10 -2.31 7.73
C LYS A 250 14.85 -2.67 6.95
N VAL A 251 13.87 -3.22 7.63
CA VAL A 251 12.57 -3.56 7.06
C VAL A 251 11.43 -2.87 7.81
N SER A 252 10.31 -2.74 7.12
CA SER A 252 9.03 -2.37 7.71
C SER A 252 8.03 -3.49 7.48
N GLU A 253 7.24 -3.83 8.48
CA GLU A 253 6.17 -4.82 8.40
C GLU A 253 4.83 -4.12 8.54
N ALA A 254 3.90 -4.40 7.63
CA ALA A 254 2.61 -3.73 7.53
C ALA A 254 1.46 -4.73 7.46
N ALA A 255 0.49 -4.61 8.35
CA ALA A 255 -0.75 -5.37 8.28
C ALA A 255 -1.90 -4.51 7.76
N TYR A 256 -2.89 -5.16 7.15
CA TYR A 256 -4.03 -4.51 6.52
C TYR A 256 -5.35 -5.12 6.96
N VAL A 257 -6.39 -4.30 6.97
CA VAL A 257 -7.78 -4.70 7.22
C VAL A 257 -8.69 -4.23 6.10
N ASN A 258 -9.75 -4.98 5.84
CA ASN A 258 -10.82 -4.55 4.93
C ASN A 258 -11.93 -3.87 5.74
N SER A 259 -12.21 -2.61 5.43
CA SER A 259 -13.18 -1.79 6.17
C SER A 259 -13.92 -0.83 5.25
N THR A 260 -15.20 -0.60 5.52
CA THR A 260 -15.97 0.53 4.94
C THR A 260 -15.77 1.83 5.72
N GLU A 261 -15.25 1.73 6.93
CA GLU A 261 -14.91 2.85 7.80
C GLU A 261 -13.43 3.20 7.70
N LEU A 262 -13.08 4.46 7.96
CA LEU A 262 -11.68 4.88 8.07
C LEU A 262 -11.04 4.27 9.31
N VAL A 263 -9.79 3.86 9.17
CA VAL A 263 -8.99 3.27 10.25
C VAL A 263 -7.77 4.16 10.48
N VAL A 264 -7.48 4.43 11.75
CA VAL A 264 -6.19 5.03 12.15
C VAL A 264 -5.26 3.87 12.50
N PRO A 265 -4.12 3.70 11.80
CA PRO A 265 -3.22 2.59 12.06
C PRO A 265 -2.46 2.78 13.38
N THR A 266 -2.13 1.67 14.02
CA THR A 266 -1.08 1.65 15.05
C THR A 266 0.28 1.68 14.37
N VAL A 267 1.04 2.75 14.59
CA VAL A 267 2.39 2.91 14.02
C VAL A 267 3.41 2.82 15.13
N CYS A 268 4.41 1.95 14.96
CA CYS A 268 5.57 1.81 15.80
C CYS A 268 6.82 1.99 14.94
N ASN A 269 7.53 3.10 15.12
CA ASN A 269 8.76 3.38 14.39
C ASN A 269 9.97 3.27 15.32
N LEU A 270 10.78 2.23 15.15
CA LEU A 270 11.91 1.94 16.04
C LEU A 270 13.05 2.96 15.96
N LEU A 271 13.04 3.85 14.95
CA LEU A 271 13.96 4.99 14.90
C LEU A 271 13.65 6.02 16.02
N ASN A 272 12.36 6.25 16.27
CA ASN A 272 11.87 7.25 17.23
C ASN A 272 11.56 6.63 18.60
N GLU A 273 11.27 5.33 18.62
CA GLU A 273 10.96 4.59 19.83
C GLU A 273 11.86 3.35 19.99
N PRO A 274 13.16 3.56 20.30
CA PRO A 274 14.14 2.50 20.35
C PRO A 274 13.77 1.41 21.37
N VAL A 275 14.39 0.25 21.17
CA VAL A 275 14.17 -0.98 21.94
C VAL A 275 14.21 -0.71 23.46
N LEU A 276 13.24 -1.27 24.19
CA LEU A 276 13.34 -1.41 25.63
C LEU A 276 14.50 -2.37 25.91
N SER A 277 15.64 -1.84 26.35
CA SER A 277 16.69 -2.66 26.93
C SER A 277 16.09 -3.46 28.09
N ALA A 278 16.12 -4.79 27.98
CA ALA A 278 15.96 -5.66 29.14
C ALA A 278 17.24 -5.62 29.99
#